data_AF-A0A447QR86-F1
#
_entry.id   AF-A0A447QR86-F1
#
_cell.length_a   1.000
_cell.length_b   1.000
_cell.length_c   1.000
_cell.angle_alpha   90.00
_cell.angle_beta   90.00
_cell.angle_gamma   90.00
#
_symmetry.space_group_name_H-M   'P 1'
#
loop_
_entity.id
_entity.type
_entity.pdbx_description
1 polymer ?
#
loop_
_entity_poly.entity_id
_entity_poly.type
_entity_poly.pdbx_seq_one_letter_code
_entity_poly.pdbx_strand_id
1 'polypeptide(L)' 'MMKKIAILSALVSGVLMAGSAAAADAPKELNMGILGGQNATQQIGDNQCVKQFFDKELGVDTKLRNSSDYSGVIQG' A
#
# COMPACT_ATOMS: atom_id res chain seq x y z
N MET A 1 14.22 0.45 44.89
CA MET A 1 14.73 -0.28 43.71
C MET A 1 13.60 -0.78 42.80
N MET A 2 12.56 -1.41 43.34
CA MET A 2 11.42 -1.99 42.59
C MET A 2 10.63 -1.00 41.72
N LYS A 3 10.43 0.26 42.19
CA LYS A 3 9.70 1.29 41.42
C LYS A 3 10.43 1.74 40.15
N LYS A 4 11.77 1.71 40.14
CA LYS A 4 12.57 2.01 38.94
C LYS A 4 12.51 0.87 37.93
N ILE A 5 12.48 -0.38 38.42
CA ILE A 5 12.33 -1.58 37.59
C ILE A 5 10.94 -1.58 36.94
N ALA A 6 9.87 -1.30 37.69
CA ALA A 6 8.52 -1.22 37.14
C ALA A 6 8.35 -0.14 36.05
N ILE A 7 8.96 1.04 36.24
CA ILE A 7 8.94 2.12 35.24
C ILE A 7 9.73 1.71 33.98
N LEU A 8 10.89 1.07 34.16
CA LEU A 8 11.71 0.62 33.04
C LEU A 8 11.01 -0.47 32.22
N SER A 9 10.33 -1.41 32.90
CA SER A 9 9.51 -2.44 32.25
C SER A 9 8.35 -1.85 31.46
N ALA A 10 7.66 -0.83 32.00
CA ALA A 10 6.57 -0.15 31.31
C ALA A 10 7.06 0.62 30.07
N LEU A 11 8.23 1.26 30.15
CA LEU A 11 8.83 1.99 29.03
C LEU A 11 9.27 1.05 27.91
N VAL A 12 9.92 -0.08 28.24
CA VAL A 12 10.35 -1.07 27.24
C VAL A 12 9.14 -1.65 26.51
N SER A 13 8.08 -2.01 27.23
CA SER A 13 6.84 -2.50 26.62
C SER A 13 6.16 -1.45 25.73
N GLY A 14 6.18 -0.18 26.12
CA GLY A 14 5.63 0.92 25.32
C GLY A 14 6.41 1.18 24.02
N VAL A 15 7.75 1.12 24.07
CA VAL A 15 8.61 1.30 22.89
C VAL A 15 8.44 0.14 21.91
N LEU A 16 8.31 -1.09 22.39
CA LEU A 16 8.09 -2.26 21.53
C LEU A 16 6.75 -2.19 20.79
N MET A 17 5.67 -1.76 21.46
CA MET A 17 4.36 -1.64 20.82
C MET A 17 4.26 -0.46 19.84
N ALA A 18 4.94 0.65 20.13
CA ALA A 18 5.01 1.79 19.21
C ALA A 18 5.87 1.48 17.96
N GLY A 19 6.94 0.69 18.12
CA GLY A 19 7.80 0.27 17.01
C GLY A 19 7.08 -0.62 15.99
N SER A 20 6.14 -1.46 16.43
CA SER A 20 5.32 -2.29 15.53
C SER A 20 4.32 -1.51 14.67
N ALA A 21 3.84 -0.34 15.13
CA ALA A 21 2.96 0.51 14.33
C ALA A 21 3.71 1.24 13.19
N ALA A 22 5.01 1.51 13.38
CA ALA A 22 5.87 2.11 12.36
C ALA A 22 6.40 1.09 11.33
N ALA A 23 6.16 -0.21 11.55
CA ALA A 23 6.60 -1.31 10.69
C ALA A 23 5.48 -1.83 9.77
N ALA A 24 4.38 -1.10 9.61
CA ALA A 24 3.48 -1.36 8.49
C ALA A 24 4.27 -1.07 7.20
N ASP A 25 4.71 -2.14 6.52
CA ASP A 25 5.44 -2.05 5.25
C ASP A 25 4.68 -1.10 4.31
N ALA A 26 5.39 -0.11 3.77
CA ALA A 26 4.82 0.71 2.71
C ALA A 26 4.35 -0.23 1.58
N PRO A 27 3.15 -0.02 1.02
CA PRO A 27 2.62 -0.87 -0.04
C PRO A 27 3.64 -0.93 -1.17
N LYS A 28 3.99 -2.13 -1.64
CA LYS A 28 5.02 -2.31 -2.68
C LYS A 28 4.50 -1.99 -4.08
N GLU A 29 3.19 -2.03 -4.25
CA GLU A 29 2.49 -1.84 -5.51
C GLU A 29 1.10 -1.25 -5.29
N LEU A 30 0.58 -0.58 -6.32
CA LEU A 30 -0.78 -0.08 -6.38
C LEU A 30 -1.55 -0.82 -7.48
N ASN A 31 -2.56 -1.59 -7.10
CA ASN A 31 -3.44 -2.27 -8.06
C ASN A 31 -4.68 -1.44 -8.34
N MET A 32 -4.78 -0.93 -9.57
CA MET A 32 -5.85 -0.03 -10.00
C MET A 32 -6.69 -0.67 -11.11
N GLY A 33 -7.94 -0.97 -10.80
CA GLY A 33 -8.93 -1.37 -11.79
C GLY A 33 -9.50 -0.16 -12.54
N ILE A 34 -9.51 -0.21 -13.87
CA ILE A 34 -10.21 0.77 -14.70
C ILE A 34 -11.58 0.20 -15.13
N LEU A 35 -12.64 0.93 -14.76
CA LEU A 35 -14.02 0.61 -15.12
C LEU A 35 -14.41 1.30 -16.44
N GLY A 36 -15.05 0.55 -17.33
CA GLY A 36 -15.67 1.09 -18.55
C GLY A 36 -14.83 0.92 -19.82
N GLY A 37 -15.21 1.63 -20.89
CA GLY A 37 -14.60 1.48 -22.21
C GLY A 37 -15.15 0.30 -23.01
N GLN A 38 -15.06 0.39 -24.34
CA GLN A 38 -15.47 -0.70 -25.23
C GLN A 38 -14.43 -1.84 -25.27
N ASN A 39 -13.18 -1.53 -24.95
CA ASN A 39 -12.07 -2.49 -24.95
C ASN A 39 -11.10 -2.18 -23.79
N ALA A 40 -10.92 -3.17 -22.90
CA ALA A 40 -10.10 -3.00 -21.70
C ALA A 40 -8.60 -2.82 -21.99
N THR A 41 -8.07 -3.49 -23.01
CA THR A 41 -6.65 -3.38 -23.38
C THR A 41 -6.32 -1.98 -23.90
N GLN A 42 -7.16 -1.44 -24.79
CA GLN A 42 -7.00 -0.07 -25.29
C GLN A 42 -7.11 0.92 -24.14
N GLN A 43 -8.10 0.77 -23.26
CA GLN A 43 -8.29 1.68 -22.14
C GLN A 43 -7.08 1.69 -21.18
N ILE A 44 -6.47 0.53 -20.90
CA ILE A 44 -5.23 0.45 -20.11
C ILE A 44 -4.08 1.17 -20.83
N GLY A 45 -3.99 1.02 -22.17
CA GLY A 45 -3.00 1.73 -22.99
C GLY A 45 -3.20 3.26 -22.97
N ASP A 46 -4.45 3.72 -23.06
CA ASP A 46 -4.79 5.15 -23.08
C ASP A 46 -4.53 5.83 -21.72
N ASN A 47 -4.53 5.07 -20.63
CA ASN A 47 -4.35 5.57 -19.26
C ASN A 47 -2.92 5.41 -18.72
N GLN A 48 -1.91 5.16 -19.58
CA GLN A 48 -0.52 5.05 -19.11
C GLN A 48 -0.01 6.33 -18.42
N CYS A 49 -0.57 7.50 -18.73
CA CYS A 49 -0.27 8.74 -18.02
C CYS A 49 -0.66 8.69 -16.53
N VAL A 50 -1.74 7.99 -16.19
CA VAL A 50 -2.20 7.81 -14.81
C VAL A 50 -1.22 6.93 -14.04
N LYS A 51 -0.73 5.86 -14.66
CA LYS A 51 0.36 5.04 -14.11
C LYS A 51 1.59 5.89 -13.81
N GLN A 52 2.06 6.66 -14.79
CA GLN A 52 3.26 7.50 -14.62
C GLN A 52 3.11 8.52 -13.48
N PHE A 53 1.93 9.11 -13.35
CA PHE A 53 1.62 10.02 -12.25
C PHE A 53 1.70 9.31 -10.90
N PHE A 54 1.01 8.18 -10.72
CA PHE A 54 1.01 7.47 -9.44
C PHE A 54 2.37 6.86 -9.09
N ASP A 55 3.09 6.31 -10.06
CA ASP A 55 4.44 5.79 -9.83
C ASP A 55 5.37 6.87 -9.28
N LYS A 56 5.24 8.11 -9.81
CA LYS A 56 6.02 9.26 -9.35
C LYS A 56 5.60 9.73 -7.96
N GLU A 57 4.31 9.89 -7.71
CA GLU A 57 3.81 10.49 -6.47
C GLU A 57 3.82 9.51 -5.29
N LEU A 58 3.65 8.21 -5.55
CA LEU A 58 3.60 7.17 -4.52
C LEU A 58 4.93 6.41 -4.38
N GLY A 59 5.82 6.48 -5.38
CA GLY A 59 7.11 5.80 -5.36
C GLY A 59 7.02 4.27 -5.47
N VAL A 60 5.90 3.75 -5.96
CA VAL A 60 5.58 2.31 -6.05
C VAL A 60 5.06 1.97 -7.43
N ASP A 61 5.10 0.69 -7.84
CA ASP A 61 4.64 0.30 -9.17
C ASP A 61 3.10 0.24 -9.24
N THR A 62 2.51 1.04 -10.11
CA THR A 62 1.06 1.03 -10.37
C THR A 62 0.71 0.03 -11.47
N LYS A 63 -0.10 -0.97 -11.14
CA LYS A 63 -0.68 -1.92 -12.10
C LYS A 63 -2.07 -1.46 -12.52
N LEU A 64 -2.18 -0.99 -13.76
CA LEU A 64 -3.47 -0.76 -14.39
C LEU A 64 -4.06 -2.10 -14.85
N ARG A 65 -5.22 -2.45 -14.33
CA ARG A 65 -5.91 -3.72 -14.57
C ARG A 65 -7.32 -3.46 -15.09
N ASN A 66 -7.88 -4.46 -15.77
CA ASN A 66 -9.30 -4.47 -16.06
C ASN A 66 -10.04 -4.63 -14.73
N SER A 67 -11.01 -3.77 -14.43
CA SER A 67 -11.78 -3.88 -13.18
C SER A 67 -12.56 -5.19 -13.02
N SER A 68 -12.78 -5.94 -14.10
CA SER A 68 -13.39 -7.26 -14.06
C SER A 68 -12.46 -8.31 -13.42
N ASP A 69 -11.15 -8.06 -13.40
CA ASP A 69 -10.16 -8.85 -12.64
C ASP A 69 -10.18 -8.41 -11.16
N TYR A 70 -11.26 -8.75 -10.47
CA TYR A 70 -11.44 -8.42 -9.05
C TYR A 70 -10.31 -8.98 -8.18
N SER A 71 -9.79 -10.18 -8.52
CA SER A 71 -8.65 -10.78 -7.83
C SER A 71 -7.43 -9.89 -7.92
N GLY A 72 -7.02 -9.49 -9.12
CA GLY A 72 -5.87 -8.62 -9.29
C GLY A 72 -6.11 -7.23 -8.70
N VAL A 73 -7.32 -6.67 -8.79
CA VAL A 73 -7.56 -5.32 -8.26
C VAL A 73 -7.57 -5.28 -6.72
N ILE A 74 -8.14 -6.30 -6.06
CA ILE A 74 -8.34 -6.29 -4.60
C ILE A 74 -7.25 -7.03 -3.84
N GLN A 75 -6.76 -8.15 -4.37
CA GLN A 75 -5.82 -9.03 -3.64
C GLN A 75 -4.37 -8.85 -4.10
N GLY A 76 -4.16 -8.31 -5.31
CA GLY A 76 -2.84 -8.04 -5.88
C GLY A 76 -2.24 -9.23 -6.60
#